data_AF-A0A9W6SJT4-F1
#
_entry.id   AF-A0A9W6SJT4-F1
#
_cell.length_a   1.000
_cell.length_b   1.000
_cell.length_c   1.000
_cell.angle_alpha   90.00
_cell.angle_beta   90.00
_cell.angle_gamma   90.00
#
_symmetry.space_group_name_H-M   'P 1'
#
loop_
_entity.id
_entity.type
_entity.pdbx_description
1 polymer ?
#
loop_
_entity_poly.entity_id
_entity_poly.type
_entity_poly.pdbx_seq_one_letter_code
_entity_poly.pdbx_strand_id
1 'polypeptide(L)'
;MRKTLTLPTALRNRIPTAGGFLRQHAGRLALTGAVAIAAAGIASPAYAGNDVSTARELAAKTAPPTPVVVKKPGTIKPEQVAGLSKTQMKNAETIVKVGEKMGLDERAQTIALMTAMQESNLRNLASDVIPESFDYDNQGSGSDHDSIGLFQQRPSMGWGSVEEIMDPEYSAKAFYKKLEKIDYHDMGLGQAAQTVQVSAFPDAYDKHEDDAEDVVDSVQDAIDTYAKKLAEAKEKAEAAGVELS
;
A
#
# COMPACT_ATOMS: atom_id res chain seq x y z
N MET A 1 -37.49 -28.68 31.23
CA MET A 1 -36.70 -29.92 31.09
C MET A 1 -35.58 -29.66 30.08
N ARG A 2 -34.34 -29.48 30.55
CA ARG A 2 -33.17 -29.26 29.69
C ARG A 2 -32.74 -30.60 29.09
N LYS A 3 -32.65 -30.70 27.77
CA LYS A 3 -32.03 -31.84 27.08
C LYS A 3 -30.66 -31.40 26.59
N THR A 4 -29.62 -31.85 27.27
CA THR A 4 -28.22 -31.80 26.84
C THR A 4 -27.99 -32.83 25.74
N LEU A 5 -27.56 -32.39 24.55
CA LEU A 5 -27.00 -33.26 23.52
C LEU A 5 -25.48 -33.21 23.61
N THR A 6 -24.89 -34.35 23.94
CA THR A 6 -23.44 -34.59 23.93
C THR A 6 -23.09 -35.27 22.61
N LEU A 7 -22.12 -34.73 21.87
CA LEU A 7 -21.51 -35.42 20.72
C LEU A 7 -20.05 -35.76 21.06
N PRO A 8 -19.56 -36.97 20.75
CA PRO A 8 -18.17 -37.33 20.92
C PRO A 8 -17.38 -36.97 19.65
N THR A 9 -16.14 -36.52 19.80
CA THR A 9 -15.19 -36.48 18.67
C THR A 9 -13.82 -36.90 19.19
N ALA A 10 -13.36 -38.05 18.69
CA ALA A 10 -12.03 -38.55 18.91
C ALA A 10 -11.36 -38.78 17.55
N LEU A 11 -10.07 -38.42 17.49
CA LEU A 11 -9.03 -38.85 16.54
C LEU A 11 -9.11 -38.16 15.15
N ARG A 12 -8.05 -37.61 14.55
CA ARG A 12 -6.60 -37.67 14.84
C ARG A 12 -5.86 -36.73 13.88
N ASN A 13 -4.59 -36.43 14.24
CA ASN A 13 -3.46 -36.01 13.40
C ASN A 13 -3.39 -34.52 12.99
N ARG A 14 -2.27 -33.79 13.07
CA ARG A 14 -0.86 -34.07 13.42
C ARG A 14 -0.21 -32.71 13.71
N ILE A 15 0.42 -32.57 14.88
CA ILE A 15 1.28 -31.43 15.23
C ILE A 15 2.73 -31.86 14.98
N PRO A 16 3.52 -31.16 14.16
CA PRO A 16 4.96 -31.13 14.33
C PRO A 16 5.34 -29.92 15.18
N THR A 17 5.67 -30.19 16.44
CA THR A 17 6.51 -29.35 17.27
C THR A 17 7.93 -29.39 16.71
N ALA A 18 8.38 -28.28 16.12
CA ALA A 18 9.81 -27.97 16.05
C ALA A 18 10.06 -26.99 17.21
N GLY A 19 10.76 -27.36 18.29
CA GLY A 19 12.05 -28.03 18.27
C GLY A 19 13.12 -26.94 18.34
N GLY A 20 13.22 -26.29 19.51
CA GLY A 20 14.32 -25.40 19.81
C GLY A 20 15.63 -26.17 19.74
N PHE A 21 16.50 -25.74 18.82
CA PHE A 21 17.90 -26.11 18.81
C PHE A 21 18.72 -24.84 19.00
N LEU A 22 19.27 -24.71 20.21
CA LEU A 22 20.49 -23.94 20.44
C LEU A 22 21.55 -24.47 19.49
N ARG A 23 21.96 -23.64 18.52
CA ARG A 23 23.19 -23.85 17.77
C ARG A 23 24.19 -22.78 18.19
N GLN A 24 25.20 -23.24 18.93
CA GLN A 24 26.43 -22.50 19.15
C GLN A 24 27.04 -22.14 17.80
N HIS A 25 27.21 -20.85 17.52
CA HIS A 25 28.19 -20.39 16.55
C HIS A 25 29.44 -19.95 17.30
N ALA A 26 30.28 -20.95 17.59
CA ALA A 26 31.69 -20.74 17.82
C ALA A 26 32.33 -20.21 16.53
N GLY A 27 33.03 -19.08 16.67
CA GLY A 27 34.24 -18.71 15.95
C GLY A 27 34.25 -18.82 14.43
N ARG A 28 34.28 -17.66 13.76
CA ARG A 28 35.35 -17.34 12.81
C ARG A 28 35.37 -15.85 12.50
N LEU A 29 36.23 -15.17 13.26
CA LEU A 29 36.79 -13.86 12.93
C LEU A 29 37.62 -14.05 11.65
N ALA A 30 37.11 -13.66 10.50
CA ALA A 30 37.91 -13.53 9.28
C ALA A 30 38.19 -12.04 9.06
N LEU A 31 39.16 -11.54 9.82
CA LEU A 31 39.84 -10.28 9.57
C LEU A 31 40.68 -10.46 8.31
N THR A 32 40.12 -10.19 7.13
CA THR A 32 40.93 -10.01 5.92
C THR A 32 41.33 -8.55 5.85
N GLY A 33 42.47 -8.26 6.47
CA GLY A 33 43.16 -7.00 6.31
C GLY A 33 43.69 -6.88 4.88
N ALA A 34 43.44 -5.74 4.27
CA ALA A 34 44.30 -5.20 3.23
C ALA A 34 44.86 -3.88 3.75
N VAL A 35 45.85 -3.97 4.65
CA VAL A 35 46.77 -2.86 4.90
C VAL A 35 47.77 -2.88 3.76
N ALA A 36 47.58 -2.01 2.76
CA ALA A 36 48.60 -1.74 1.77
C ALA A 36 49.70 -0.90 2.43
N ILE A 37 50.77 -1.56 2.88
CA ILE A 37 52.01 -0.87 3.25
C ILE A 37 52.70 -0.49 1.93
N ALA A 38 52.50 0.76 1.51
CA ALA A 38 53.33 1.35 0.47
C ALA A 38 54.66 1.78 1.08
N ALA A 39 55.70 0.95 0.91
CA ALA A 39 57.08 1.37 1.13
C ALA A 39 57.49 2.33 0.01
N ALA A 40 57.49 3.64 0.30
CA ALA A 40 58.09 4.64 -0.57
C ALA A 40 59.47 5.00 -0.01
N GLY A 41 60.51 4.54 -0.70
CA GLY A 41 61.89 4.93 -0.43
C GLY A 41 62.06 6.44 -0.60
N ILE A 42 62.79 7.03 0.34
CA ILE A 42 63.26 8.40 0.29
C ILE A 42 64.38 8.50 -0.76
N ALA A 43 64.08 9.17 -1.87
CA ALA A 43 65.10 9.70 -2.78
C ALA A 43 64.74 11.16 -3.11
N SER A 44 65.65 12.08 -2.84
CA SER A 44 65.58 13.49 -3.25
C SER A 44 66.84 13.83 -4.07
N PRO A 45 66.87 14.95 -4.81
CA PRO A 45 66.07 15.21 -6.02
C PRO A 45 66.98 15.63 -7.20
N ALA A 46 66.55 15.43 -8.45
CA ALA A 46 67.22 16.06 -9.59
C ALA A 46 66.27 16.31 -10.78
N TYR A 47 66.02 17.61 -11.00
CA TYR A 47 65.89 18.32 -12.27
C TYR A 47 64.80 17.96 -13.30
N ALA A 48 63.88 18.92 -13.44
CA ALA A 48 63.36 19.51 -14.68
C ALA A 48 62.45 18.69 -15.62
N GLY A 49 61.19 19.10 -15.67
CA GLY A 49 60.26 18.79 -16.76
C GLY A 49 58.81 18.97 -16.31
N ASN A 50 58.22 20.13 -16.61
CA ASN A 50 56.79 20.37 -16.42
C ASN A 50 55.97 19.37 -17.24
N ASP A 51 55.42 18.33 -16.60
CA ASP A 51 54.31 17.59 -17.19
C ASP A 51 53.41 16.93 -16.11
N VAL A 52 53.03 17.74 -15.12
CA VAL A 52 51.97 17.37 -14.15
C VAL A 52 50.60 17.27 -14.86
N SER A 53 50.49 17.81 -16.09
CA SER A 53 49.30 17.76 -16.94
C SER A 53 49.03 16.34 -17.48
N THR A 54 50.03 15.69 -18.07
CA THR A 54 49.89 14.33 -18.64
C THR A 54 49.64 13.26 -17.57
N ALA A 55 50.26 13.36 -16.39
CA ALA A 55 50.01 12.44 -15.28
C ALA A 55 48.58 12.54 -14.72
N ARG A 56 48.02 13.77 -14.66
CA ARG A 56 46.63 14.00 -14.23
C ARG A 56 45.62 13.55 -15.29
N GLU A 57 45.97 13.67 -16.57
CA GLU A 57 45.17 13.19 -17.69
C GLU A 57 45.14 11.65 -17.80
N LEU A 58 46.25 10.98 -17.49
CA LEU A 58 46.33 9.51 -17.42
C LEU A 58 45.61 8.93 -16.18
N ALA A 59 45.68 9.61 -15.03
CA ALA A 59 44.95 9.23 -13.83
C ALA A 59 43.42 9.43 -13.97
N ALA A 60 42.98 10.47 -14.69
CA ALA A 60 41.56 10.68 -15.00
C ALA A 60 40.98 9.60 -15.94
N LYS A 61 41.83 8.95 -16.77
CA LYS A 61 41.45 7.85 -17.67
C LYS A 61 41.35 6.47 -17.00
N THR A 62 41.76 6.34 -15.73
CA THR A 62 41.88 5.04 -15.03
C THR A 62 41.05 4.94 -13.76
N ALA A 63 40.31 5.99 -13.39
CA ALA A 63 39.30 5.87 -12.35
C ALA A 63 38.23 4.87 -12.84
N PRO A 64 37.93 3.80 -12.08
CA PRO A 64 36.80 2.94 -12.41
C PRO A 64 35.53 3.81 -12.48
N PRO A 65 34.65 3.59 -13.48
CA PRO A 65 33.41 4.34 -13.56
C PRO A 65 32.68 4.23 -12.22
N THR A 66 32.21 5.35 -11.71
CA THR A 66 31.38 5.36 -10.50
C THR A 66 30.21 4.42 -10.75
N PRO A 67 29.86 3.51 -9.81
CA PRO A 67 28.74 2.61 -10.02
C PRO A 67 27.49 3.43 -10.33
N VAL A 68 26.91 3.24 -11.52
CA VAL A 68 25.65 3.88 -11.89
C VAL A 68 24.57 3.21 -11.05
N VAL A 69 23.93 3.95 -10.15
CA VAL A 69 22.78 3.45 -9.37
C VAL A 69 21.52 4.11 -9.91
N VAL A 70 20.60 3.30 -10.43
CA VAL A 70 19.29 3.76 -10.89
C VAL A 70 18.24 3.35 -9.88
N LYS A 71 17.62 4.35 -9.24
CA LYS A 71 16.62 4.13 -8.18
C LYS A 71 15.21 4.04 -8.74
N LYS A 72 14.36 3.28 -8.07
CA LYS A 72 12.90 3.36 -8.29
C LYS A 72 12.41 4.80 -8.08
N PRO A 73 11.38 5.24 -8.82
CA PRO A 73 10.70 6.49 -8.51
C PRO A 73 10.21 6.50 -7.06
N GLY A 74 10.23 7.68 -6.44
CA GLY A 74 9.54 7.88 -5.17
C GLY A 74 8.02 7.74 -5.34
N THR A 75 7.32 7.61 -4.21
CA THR A 75 5.85 7.60 -4.19
C THR A 75 5.29 8.89 -4.80
N ILE A 76 4.40 8.75 -5.78
CA ILE A 76 3.57 9.85 -6.28
C ILE A 76 2.29 9.84 -5.47
N LYS A 77 1.95 10.98 -4.88
CA LYS A 77 0.71 11.14 -4.11
C LYS A 77 -0.33 11.82 -5.02
N PRO A 78 -1.60 11.39 -4.97
CA PRO A 78 -2.68 12.09 -5.66
C PRO A 78 -2.82 13.53 -5.12
N GLU A 79 -3.32 14.41 -5.98
CA GLU A 79 -3.69 15.78 -5.60
C GLU A 79 -4.91 15.76 -4.68
N GLN A 80 -4.99 16.73 -3.76
CA GLN A 80 -6.18 16.91 -2.94
C GLN A 80 -7.27 17.61 -3.74
N VAL A 81 -8.34 16.89 -4.03
CA VAL A 81 -9.52 17.36 -4.78
C VAL A 81 -10.78 17.27 -3.92
N ALA A 82 -11.94 17.71 -4.42
CA ALA A 82 -13.23 17.62 -3.73
C ALA A 82 -13.25 18.20 -2.29
N GLY A 83 -12.34 19.13 -1.97
CA GLY A 83 -12.18 19.68 -0.62
C GLY A 83 -11.68 18.67 0.43
N LEU A 84 -11.19 17.50 0.02
CA LEU A 84 -10.79 16.41 0.91
C LEU A 84 -9.44 16.68 1.59
N SER A 85 -9.33 16.28 2.86
CA SER A 85 -8.06 16.30 3.58
C SER A 85 -7.08 15.23 3.06
N LYS A 86 -5.79 15.37 3.40
CA LYS A 86 -4.76 14.37 3.08
C LYS A 86 -5.10 12.97 3.59
N THR A 87 -5.74 12.88 4.75
CA THR A 87 -6.14 11.61 5.35
C THR A 87 -7.28 10.97 4.56
N GLN A 88 -8.28 11.76 4.17
CA GLN A 88 -9.39 11.28 3.33
C GLN A 88 -8.90 10.86 1.94
N MET A 89 -8.02 11.66 1.31
CA MET A 89 -7.39 11.28 0.03
C MET A 89 -6.58 9.99 0.14
N LYS A 90 -5.89 9.74 1.26
CA LYS A 90 -5.18 8.48 1.48
C LYS A 90 -6.15 7.29 1.55
N ASN A 91 -7.29 7.45 2.21
CA ASN A 91 -8.31 6.39 2.27
C ASN A 91 -8.95 6.16 0.89
N ALA A 92 -9.21 7.24 0.13
CA ALA A 92 -9.72 7.15 -1.24
C ALA A 92 -8.73 6.44 -2.17
N GLU A 93 -7.43 6.80 -2.10
CA GLU A 93 -6.37 6.13 -2.84
C GLU A 93 -6.34 4.62 -2.52
N THR A 94 -6.57 4.24 -1.26
CA THR A 94 -6.71 2.82 -0.88
C THR A 94 -7.91 2.16 -1.57
N ILE A 95 -9.09 2.80 -1.58
CA ILE A 95 -10.30 2.26 -2.22
C ILE A 95 -10.08 2.02 -3.72
N VAL A 96 -9.49 3.00 -4.41
CA VAL A 96 -9.19 2.92 -5.86
C VAL A 96 -8.19 1.80 -6.13
N LYS A 97 -7.07 1.76 -5.41
CA LYS A 97 -6.04 0.72 -5.58
C LYS A 97 -6.54 -0.69 -5.28
N VAL A 98 -7.47 -0.85 -4.33
CA VAL A 98 -8.09 -2.16 -4.09
C VAL A 98 -8.96 -2.56 -5.27
N GLY A 99 -9.72 -1.63 -5.85
CA GLY A 99 -10.49 -1.87 -7.09
C GLY A 99 -9.60 -2.31 -8.24
N GLU A 100 -8.52 -1.58 -8.51
CA GLU A 100 -7.52 -1.95 -9.54
C GLU A 100 -6.91 -3.34 -9.29
N LYS A 101 -6.49 -3.63 -8.04
CA LYS A 101 -5.93 -4.95 -7.67
C LYS A 101 -6.93 -6.08 -7.87
N MET A 102 -8.23 -5.79 -7.79
CA MET A 102 -9.30 -6.75 -8.04
C MET A 102 -9.69 -6.84 -9.53
N GLY A 103 -9.13 -5.96 -10.38
CA GLY A 103 -9.46 -5.90 -11.80
C GLY A 103 -10.81 -5.23 -12.09
N LEU A 104 -11.28 -4.38 -11.17
CA LEU A 104 -12.53 -3.64 -11.30
C LEU A 104 -12.32 -2.29 -11.98
N ASP A 105 -13.30 -1.88 -12.78
CA ASP A 105 -13.25 -0.67 -13.59
C ASP A 105 -13.45 0.61 -12.75
N GLU A 106 -13.20 1.77 -13.37
CA GLU A 106 -13.38 3.08 -12.76
C GLU A 106 -14.83 3.31 -12.30
N ARG A 107 -15.80 2.69 -12.98
CA ARG A 107 -17.21 2.73 -12.55
C ARG A 107 -17.39 2.11 -11.17
N ALA A 108 -16.86 0.90 -10.95
CA ALA A 108 -16.90 0.26 -9.65
C ALA A 108 -16.19 1.10 -8.57
N GLN A 109 -15.05 1.69 -8.92
CA GLN A 109 -14.26 2.55 -8.02
C GLN A 109 -15.03 3.81 -7.62
N THR A 110 -15.70 4.45 -8.58
CA THR A 110 -16.57 5.61 -8.37
C THR A 110 -17.72 5.25 -7.43
N ILE A 111 -18.40 4.12 -7.65
CA ILE A 111 -19.48 3.63 -6.78
C ILE A 111 -18.99 3.43 -5.33
N ALA A 112 -17.79 2.85 -5.16
CA ALA A 112 -17.20 2.64 -3.84
C ALA A 112 -16.83 3.96 -3.16
N LEU A 113 -16.28 4.93 -3.89
CA LEU A 113 -15.94 6.26 -3.35
C LEU A 113 -17.20 7.03 -2.97
N MET A 114 -18.22 7.08 -3.82
CA MET A 114 -19.53 7.68 -3.50
C MET A 114 -20.11 7.08 -2.22
N THR A 115 -20.00 5.76 -2.08
CA THR A 115 -20.46 5.08 -0.86
C THR A 115 -19.66 5.53 0.36
N ALA A 116 -18.33 5.46 0.34
CA ALA A 116 -17.51 5.83 1.48
C ALA A 116 -17.61 7.33 1.84
N MET A 117 -17.82 8.20 0.84
CA MET A 117 -18.10 9.62 1.06
C MET A 117 -19.43 9.81 1.80
N GLN A 118 -20.48 9.11 1.38
CA GLN A 118 -21.79 9.20 2.02
C GLN A 118 -21.77 8.61 3.44
N GLU A 119 -21.11 7.47 3.64
CA GLU A 119 -21.15 6.74 4.91
C GLU A 119 -20.27 7.38 5.98
N SER A 120 -19.08 7.85 5.62
CA SER A 120 -18.09 8.34 6.60
C SER A 120 -17.37 9.62 6.21
N ASN A 121 -17.72 10.20 5.05
CA ASN A 121 -16.91 11.22 4.40
C ASN A 121 -15.45 10.76 4.23
N LEU A 122 -15.25 9.50 3.79
CA LEU A 122 -13.94 8.86 3.62
C LEU A 122 -13.09 8.81 4.90
N ARG A 123 -13.71 8.67 6.08
CA ARG A 123 -13.00 8.55 7.36
C ARG A 123 -13.13 7.14 7.91
N ASN A 124 -12.06 6.59 8.45
CA ASN A 124 -12.11 5.31 9.14
C ASN A 124 -12.67 5.51 10.55
N LEU A 125 -13.99 5.42 10.72
CA LEU A 125 -14.64 5.75 11.99
C LEU A 125 -14.73 4.52 12.90
N ALA A 126 -14.34 4.69 14.16
CA ALA A 126 -14.67 3.75 15.24
C ALA A 126 -16.14 3.95 15.67
N SER A 127 -16.66 3.08 16.54
CA SER A 127 -18.02 3.17 17.07
C SER A 127 -18.02 3.20 18.59
N ASP A 128 -18.77 4.14 19.17
CA ASP A 128 -19.03 4.20 20.62
C ASP A 128 -19.72 2.93 21.15
N VAL A 129 -20.38 2.17 20.28
CA VAL A 129 -21.05 0.90 20.62
C VAL A 129 -20.07 -0.28 20.64
N ILE A 130 -18.93 -0.17 19.95
CA ILE A 130 -17.89 -1.20 19.89
C ILE A 130 -16.58 -0.64 20.47
N PRO A 131 -16.34 -0.72 21.79
CA PRO A 131 -15.10 -0.21 22.39
C PRO A 131 -13.82 -0.76 21.74
N GLU A 132 -13.82 -2.03 21.33
CA GLU A 132 -12.72 -2.68 20.61
C GLU A 132 -12.31 -1.92 19.33
N SER A 133 -13.25 -1.25 18.65
CA SER A 133 -12.93 -0.52 17.41
C SER A 133 -11.97 0.66 17.62
N PHE A 134 -11.88 1.19 18.84
CA PHE A 134 -10.93 2.26 19.18
C PHE A 134 -9.49 1.76 19.39
N ASP A 135 -9.27 0.44 19.46
CA ASP A 135 -7.94 -0.15 19.55
C ASP A 135 -7.22 -0.17 18.19
N TYR A 136 -7.92 0.17 17.10
CA TYR A 136 -7.40 0.25 15.73
C TYR A 136 -7.27 1.70 15.25
N ASP A 137 -6.48 1.91 14.18
CA ASP A 137 -6.29 3.21 13.54
C ASP A 137 -7.63 3.80 13.09
N ASN A 138 -8.07 4.88 13.73
CA ASN A 138 -9.36 5.51 13.47
C ASN A 138 -9.24 7.04 13.39
N GLN A 139 -10.27 7.65 12.81
CA GLN A 139 -10.32 9.06 12.45
C GLN A 139 -11.57 9.72 13.01
N GLY A 140 -12.08 9.23 14.13
CA GLY A 140 -13.29 9.72 14.77
C GLY A 140 -14.19 8.58 15.25
N SER A 141 -15.33 8.97 15.80
CA SER A 141 -16.36 8.05 16.28
C SER A 141 -17.69 8.28 15.56
N GLY A 142 -18.40 7.20 15.29
CA GLY A 142 -19.83 7.16 14.96
C GLY A 142 -20.62 6.46 16.08
N SER A 143 -21.94 6.57 16.03
CA SER A 143 -22.84 5.97 17.02
C SER A 143 -24.03 5.23 16.40
N ASP A 144 -24.03 5.07 15.08
CA ASP A 144 -25.07 4.32 14.39
C ASP A 144 -24.84 2.81 14.54
N HIS A 145 -25.55 2.20 15.50
CA HIS A 145 -25.45 0.77 15.80
C HIS A 145 -23.99 0.31 15.98
N ASP A 146 -23.65 -0.88 15.47
CA ASP A 146 -22.30 -1.44 15.43
C ASP A 146 -21.59 -1.15 14.09
N SER A 147 -21.92 -0.04 13.42
CA SER A 147 -21.29 0.37 12.16
C SER A 147 -19.90 0.98 12.40
N ILE A 148 -18.90 0.53 11.63
CA ILE A 148 -17.51 0.99 11.74
C ILE A 148 -16.83 1.05 10.37
N GLY A 149 -15.67 1.70 10.31
CA GLY A 149 -14.81 1.77 9.13
C GLY A 149 -15.29 2.74 8.04
N LEU A 150 -14.63 2.69 6.88
CA LEU A 150 -14.86 3.61 5.76
C LEU A 150 -16.30 3.55 5.20
N PHE A 151 -16.87 2.35 5.15
CA PHE A 151 -18.18 2.09 4.56
C PHE A 151 -19.28 1.91 5.62
N GLN A 152 -18.99 2.24 6.88
CA GLN A 152 -19.90 2.04 8.02
C GLN A 152 -20.51 0.62 8.03
N GLN A 153 -19.66 -0.37 7.82
CA GLN A 153 -20.04 -1.78 7.76
C GLN A 153 -20.24 -2.34 9.16
N ARG A 154 -21.15 -3.30 9.29
CA ARG A 154 -21.56 -3.88 10.59
C ARG A 154 -21.05 -5.31 10.75
N PRO A 155 -20.23 -5.62 11.77
CA PRO A 155 -19.84 -7.00 12.09
C PRO A 155 -21.05 -7.92 12.28
N SER A 156 -22.11 -7.44 12.96
CA SER A 156 -23.34 -8.22 13.17
C SER A 156 -24.09 -8.58 11.89
N MET A 157 -23.83 -7.87 10.78
CA MET A 157 -24.43 -8.11 9.46
C MET A 157 -23.52 -8.95 8.54
N GLY A 158 -22.45 -9.53 9.09
CA GLY A 158 -21.57 -10.47 8.38
C GLY A 158 -20.62 -9.79 7.38
N TRP A 159 -20.29 -8.51 7.60
CA TRP A 159 -19.30 -7.81 6.77
C TRP A 159 -17.85 -8.18 7.09
N GLY A 160 -17.57 -8.68 8.30
CA GLY A 160 -16.24 -9.04 8.78
C GLY A 160 -16.16 -8.97 10.31
N SER A 161 -15.00 -9.27 10.89
CA SER A 161 -14.70 -8.95 12.29
C SER A 161 -14.47 -7.45 12.50
N VAL A 162 -14.38 -6.99 13.76
CA VAL A 162 -14.05 -5.59 14.07
C VAL A 162 -12.67 -5.22 13.51
N GLU A 163 -11.67 -6.06 13.77
CA GLU A 163 -10.31 -5.93 13.22
C GLU A 163 -10.33 -5.80 11.69
N GLU A 164 -11.06 -6.68 11.02
CA GLU A 164 -11.14 -6.69 9.57
C GLU A 164 -11.81 -5.43 9.02
N ILE A 165 -12.94 -4.99 9.59
CA ILE A 165 -13.66 -3.82 9.05
C ILE A 165 -12.90 -2.51 9.36
N MET A 166 -12.15 -2.45 10.46
CA MET A 166 -11.28 -1.31 10.77
C MET A 166 -10.05 -1.22 9.86
N ASP A 167 -9.73 -2.24 9.06
CA ASP A 167 -8.73 -2.15 7.99
C ASP A 167 -9.38 -1.58 6.70
N PRO A 168 -8.98 -0.38 6.23
CA PRO A 168 -9.44 0.19 4.99
C PRO A 168 -9.34 -0.73 3.76
N GLU A 169 -8.27 -1.53 3.64
CA GLU A 169 -8.09 -2.43 2.49
C GLU A 169 -9.11 -3.57 2.51
N TYR A 170 -9.34 -4.17 3.68
CA TYR A 170 -10.36 -5.20 3.84
C TYR A 170 -11.75 -4.64 3.60
N SER A 171 -12.10 -3.50 4.22
CA SER A 171 -13.43 -2.91 4.12
C SER A 171 -13.80 -2.59 2.66
N ALA A 172 -12.86 -2.03 1.89
CA ALA A 172 -13.03 -1.81 0.45
C ALA A 172 -13.20 -3.13 -0.32
N LYS A 173 -12.36 -4.13 -0.06
CA LYS A 173 -12.46 -5.45 -0.70
C LYS A 173 -13.80 -6.13 -0.40
N ALA A 174 -14.30 -6.00 0.83
CA ALA A 174 -15.59 -6.55 1.23
C ALA A 174 -16.76 -5.86 0.49
N PHE A 175 -16.69 -4.53 0.33
CA PHE A 175 -17.63 -3.76 -0.48
C PHE A 175 -17.66 -4.26 -1.93
N TYR A 176 -16.50 -4.29 -2.59
CA TYR A 176 -16.40 -4.73 -3.98
C TYR A 176 -16.89 -6.15 -4.21
N LYS A 177 -16.59 -7.09 -3.30
CA LYS A 177 -17.11 -8.47 -3.36
C LYS A 177 -18.64 -8.55 -3.32
N LYS A 178 -19.32 -7.55 -2.75
CA LYS A 178 -20.78 -7.47 -2.80
C LYS A 178 -21.25 -6.77 -4.08
N LEU A 179 -20.54 -5.74 -4.52
CA LEU A 179 -20.80 -5.07 -5.80
C LEU A 179 -20.72 -6.03 -6.99
N GLU A 180 -19.73 -6.93 -7.04
CA GLU A 180 -19.58 -7.94 -8.11
C GLU A 180 -20.73 -8.97 -8.18
N LYS A 181 -21.60 -9.02 -7.16
CA LYS A 181 -22.74 -9.94 -7.12
C LYS A 181 -24.02 -9.32 -7.69
N ILE A 182 -23.97 -8.07 -8.13
CA ILE A 182 -25.09 -7.35 -8.72
C ILE A 182 -24.69 -6.80 -10.10
N ASP A 183 -25.68 -6.57 -10.96
CA ASP A 183 -25.47 -6.05 -12.32
C ASP A 183 -25.28 -4.52 -12.31
N TYR A 184 -24.27 -4.03 -11.59
CA TYR A 184 -24.05 -2.59 -11.36
C TYR A 184 -23.75 -1.78 -12.64
N HIS A 185 -23.31 -2.44 -13.73
CA HIS A 185 -23.11 -1.78 -15.01
C HIS A 185 -24.42 -1.28 -15.64
N ASP A 186 -25.54 -1.95 -15.34
CA ASP A 186 -26.87 -1.60 -15.86
C ASP A 186 -27.69 -0.73 -14.87
N MET A 187 -27.08 -0.32 -13.76
CA MET A 187 -27.69 0.51 -12.72
C MET A 187 -27.14 1.94 -12.77
N GLY A 188 -27.88 2.91 -12.22
CA GLY A 188 -27.30 4.21 -11.86
C GLY A 188 -26.23 4.06 -10.77
N LEU A 189 -25.27 4.98 -10.68
CA LEU A 189 -24.15 4.87 -9.73
C LEU A 189 -24.63 4.84 -8.27
N GLY A 190 -25.48 5.79 -7.85
CA GLY A 190 -26.05 5.79 -6.50
C GLY A 190 -27.00 4.61 -6.25
N GLN A 191 -27.72 4.14 -7.28
CA GLN A 191 -28.54 2.93 -7.18
C GLN A 191 -27.68 1.69 -6.90
N ALA A 192 -26.54 1.54 -7.55
CA ALA A 192 -25.61 0.45 -7.28
C ALA A 192 -25.05 0.53 -5.85
N ALA A 193 -24.62 1.73 -5.42
CA ALA A 193 -24.17 1.98 -4.05
C ALA A 193 -25.22 1.59 -3.01
N GLN A 194 -26.46 2.07 -3.18
CA GLN A 194 -27.58 1.74 -2.31
C GLN A 194 -27.88 0.23 -2.31
N THR A 195 -27.79 -0.43 -3.46
CA THR A 195 -28.06 -1.87 -3.58
C THR A 195 -27.05 -2.70 -2.77
N VAL A 196 -25.79 -2.28 -2.75
CA VAL A 196 -24.75 -2.95 -1.94
C VAL A 196 -24.96 -2.71 -0.44
N GLN A 197 -25.26 -1.48 -0.04
CA GLN A 197 -25.42 -1.09 1.37
C GLN A 197 -26.80 -1.44 1.95
N VAL A 198 -27.80 -1.67 1.09
CA VAL A 198 -29.20 -1.87 1.48
C VAL A 198 -29.74 -0.67 2.28
N SER A 199 -29.44 0.55 1.83
CA SER A 199 -29.93 1.79 2.46
C SER A 199 -31.36 2.12 2.03
N ALA A 200 -32.10 2.88 2.84
CA ALA A 200 -33.48 3.29 2.55
C ALA A 200 -33.58 4.56 1.67
N PHE A 201 -32.46 5.19 1.30
CA PHE A 201 -32.43 6.49 0.62
C PHE A 201 -31.69 6.42 -0.73
N PRO A 202 -32.40 6.27 -1.86
CA PRO A 202 -31.79 6.07 -3.18
C PRO A 202 -30.92 7.23 -3.64
N ASP A 203 -31.41 8.45 -3.49
CA ASP A 203 -30.76 9.63 -4.08
C ASP A 203 -29.67 10.23 -3.18
N ALA A 204 -29.39 9.64 -2.01
CA ALA A 204 -28.43 10.18 -1.06
C ALA A 204 -26.98 10.15 -1.59
N TYR A 205 -26.68 9.16 -2.44
CA TYR A 205 -25.33 8.91 -2.96
C TYR A 205 -24.99 9.78 -4.18
N ASP A 206 -25.98 10.14 -5.00
CA ASP A 206 -25.75 10.83 -6.29
C ASP A 206 -25.06 12.20 -6.13
N LYS A 207 -25.24 12.87 -4.99
CA LYS A 207 -24.58 14.14 -4.70
C LYS A 207 -23.03 14.04 -4.62
N HIS A 208 -22.50 12.82 -4.54
CA HIS A 208 -21.07 12.55 -4.43
C HIS A 208 -20.45 12.11 -5.77
N GLU A 209 -21.22 12.05 -6.85
CA GLU A 209 -20.74 11.58 -8.16
C GLU A 209 -19.56 12.41 -8.67
N ASP A 210 -19.73 13.72 -8.85
CA ASP A 210 -18.67 14.63 -9.32
C ASP A 210 -17.42 14.56 -8.43
N ASP A 211 -17.60 14.60 -7.10
CA ASP A 211 -16.48 14.53 -6.15
C ASP A 211 -15.75 13.18 -6.24
N ALA A 212 -16.47 12.08 -6.47
CA ALA A 212 -15.89 10.75 -6.58
C ALA A 212 -15.12 10.59 -7.90
N GLU A 213 -15.64 11.11 -9.01
CA GLU A 213 -14.96 11.11 -10.32
C GLU A 213 -13.64 11.92 -10.25
N ASP A 214 -13.67 13.13 -9.69
CA ASP A 214 -12.46 13.95 -9.46
C ASP A 214 -11.38 13.17 -8.69
N VAL A 215 -11.81 12.39 -7.69
CA VAL A 215 -10.91 11.57 -6.87
C VAL A 215 -10.35 10.38 -7.66
N VAL A 216 -11.16 9.68 -8.47
CA VAL A 216 -10.68 8.60 -9.35
C VAL A 216 -9.60 9.15 -10.28
N ASP A 217 -9.89 10.26 -10.97
CA ASP A 217 -8.98 10.90 -11.92
C ASP A 217 -7.64 11.28 -11.25
N SER A 218 -7.71 11.97 -10.10
CA SER A 218 -6.51 12.37 -9.35
C SER A 218 -5.65 11.17 -8.91
N VAL A 219 -6.29 10.06 -8.53
CA VAL A 219 -5.57 8.83 -8.15
C VAL A 219 -5.00 8.13 -9.37
N GLN A 220 -5.74 8.02 -10.46
CA GLN A 220 -5.29 7.39 -11.70
C GLN A 220 -4.12 8.16 -12.32
N ASP A 221 -4.17 9.49 -12.34
CA ASP A 221 -3.07 10.34 -12.79
C ASP A 221 -1.78 10.09 -11.98
N ALA A 222 -1.89 9.91 -10.66
CA ALA A 222 -0.76 9.59 -9.81
C ALA A 222 -0.17 8.20 -10.11
N ILE A 223 -1.04 7.21 -10.36
CA ILE A 223 -0.66 5.84 -10.72
C ILE A 223 0.04 5.82 -12.08
N ASP A 224 -0.53 6.47 -13.09
CA ASP A 224 0.01 6.53 -14.44
C ASP A 224 1.34 7.29 -14.48
N THR A 225 1.44 8.39 -13.73
CA THR A 225 2.69 9.13 -13.56
C THR A 225 3.77 8.26 -12.91
N TYR A 226 3.42 7.48 -11.89
CA TYR A 226 4.36 6.53 -11.28
C TYR A 226 4.79 5.44 -12.26
N ALA A 227 3.84 4.85 -13.00
CA ALA A 227 4.10 3.80 -13.99
C ALA A 227 5.05 4.30 -15.10
N LYS A 228 4.80 5.51 -15.62
CA LYS A 228 5.68 6.16 -16.60
C LYS A 228 7.09 6.35 -16.06
N LYS A 229 7.23 6.95 -14.87
CA LYS A 229 8.55 7.15 -14.23
C LYS A 229 9.26 5.83 -13.95
N LEU A 230 8.51 4.78 -13.63
CA LEU A 230 9.07 3.46 -13.39
C LEU A 230 9.58 2.83 -14.69
N ALA A 231 8.86 3.01 -15.80
CA ALA A 231 9.30 2.57 -17.13
C ALA A 231 10.59 3.31 -17.55
N GLU A 232 10.63 4.63 -17.41
CA GLU A 232 11.83 5.45 -17.68
C GLU A 232 13.02 5.01 -16.82
N ALA A 233 12.79 4.72 -15.54
CA ALA A 233 13.83 4.24 -14.64
C ALA A 233 14.34 2.84 -15.03
N LYS A 234 13.45 1.94 -15.48
CA LYS A 234 13.82 0.62 -15.98
C LYS A 234 14.66 0.71 -17.26
N GLU A 235 14.26 1.53 -18.22
CA GLU A 235 15.03 1.77 -19.46
C GLU A 235 16.43 2.30 -19.13
N LYS A 236 16.53 3.26 -18.20
CA LYS A 236 17.81 3.79 -17.75
C LYS A 236 18.68 2.74 -17.04
N ALA A 237 18.09 1.87 -16.24
CA ALA A 237 18.79 0.79 -15.56
C ALA A 237 19.34 -0.23 -16.57
N GLU A 238 18.52 -0.62 -17.55
CA GLU A 238 18.90 -1.49 -18.66
C GLU A 238 20.05 -0.88 -19.48
N ALA A 239 19.94 0.39 -19.88
CA ALA A 239 20.99 1.10 -20.62
C ALA A 239 22.31 1.21 -19.84
N ALA A 240 22.25 1.22 -18.51
CA ALA A 240 23.41 1.23 -17.64
C ALA A 240 23.94 -0.17 -17.28
N GLY A 241 23.25 -1.24 -17.68
CA GLY A 241 23.61 -2.62 -17.32
C GLY A 241 23.49 -2.91 -15.81
N VAL A 242 22.58 -2.22 -15.12
CA VAL A 242 22.38 -2.35 -13.67
C VAL A 242 20.93 -2.71 -13.35
N GLU A 243 20.71 -3.36 -12.21
CA GLU A 243 19.36 -3.53 -11.69
C GLU A 243 18.83 -2.26 -11.04
N LEU A 244 17.52 -2.11 -11.07
CA LEU A 244 16.81 -1.02 -10.42
C LEU A 244 16.85 -1.20 -8.90
N SER A 245 17.48 -0.27 -8.19
CA SER A 245 17.61 -0.28 -6.73
C SER A 245 16.36 0.26 -6.04
#